data_AF-A0A4W5MA02-F1
#
_entry.id   AF-A0A4W5MA02-F1
#
_cell.length_a   1.000
_cell.length_b   1.000
_cell.length_c   1.000
_cell.angle_alpha   90.00
_cell.angle_beta   90.00
_cell.angle_gamma   90.00
#
_symmetry.space_group_name_H-M   'P 1'
#
loop_
_entity.id
_entity.type
_entity.pdbx_description
1 polymer ?
#
loop_
_entity_poly.entity_id
_entity_poly.type
_entity_poly.pdbx_seq_one_letter_code
_entity_poly.pdbx_strand_id
1 'polypeptide(L)'
;MGQFVHDGNSSLVIPTVFVSYFSRAYQDAELSLTHRFPSQPVEVFKESNRPNTTVGLLNLDTNSVVFYVGGYPDDFTPPVELRYPKYCGAIKLSTINDQFFSLYNFKNAINVDRQSYIK
;
A
#
# COMPACT_ATOMS: atom_id res chain seq x y z
N MET A 1 3.21 -7.92 -6.98
CA MET A 1 4.32 -8.86 -7.21
C MET A 1 4.74 -9.33 -5.82
N GLY A 2 4.68 -10.64 -5.58
CA GLY A 2 4.44 -11.25 -4.26
C GLY A 2 5.58 -11.19 -3.25
N GLN A 3 5.28 -11.61 -2.02
CA GLN A 3 6.25 -11.87 -0.96
C GLN A 3 6.88 -13.26 -1.14
N PHE A 4 8.15 -13.40 -0.75
CA PHE A 4 8.93 -14.62 -0.84
C PHE A 4 8.97 -15.30 0.54
N VAL A 5 8.50 -16.55 0.63
CA VAL A 5 8.79 -17.45 1.77
C VAL A 5 9.81 -18.46 1.29
N HIS A 6 10.96 -18.52 1.95
CA HIS A 6 12.07 -19.40 1.62
C HIS A 6 11.89 -20.73 2.33
N ASP A 7 11.30 -21.73 1.66
CA ASP A 7 11.38 -23.13 2.08
C ASP A 7 12.20 -23.92 1.07
N GLY A 8 13.23 -24.60 1.59
CA GLY A 8 14.32 -25.24 0.85
C GLY A 8 13.94 -26.49 0.07
N ASN A 9 12.86 -26.46 -0.70
CA ASN A 9 12.58 -27.49 -1.70
C ASN A 9 11.93 -26.86 -2.94
N SER A 10 12.62 -26.95 -4.07
CA SER A 10 12.29 -26.37 -5.37
C SER A 10 10.81 -26.53 -5.73
N SER A 11 10.04 -25.49 -5.42
CA SER A 11 8.65 -25.31 -5.79
C SER A 11 8.59 -23.99 -6.55
N LEU A 12 8.07 -24.03 -7.76
CA LEU A 12 7.89 -22.85 -8.60
C LEU A 12 7.01 -21.83 -7.84
N VAL A 13 7.61 -20.81 -7.22
CA VAL A 13 6.87 -19.77 -6.48
C VAL A 13 6.24 -18.86 -7.51
N ILE A 14 4.95 -19.07 -7.75
CA ILE A 14 4.20 -18.24 -8.67
C ILE A 14 3.92 -16.89 -7.98
N PRO A 15 4.22 -15.73 -8.59
CA PRO A 15 4.06 -14.45 -7.93
C PRO A 15 2.58 -14.16 -7.64
N THR A 16 2.22 -14.21 -6.37
CA THR A 16 0.95 -13.71 -5.86
C THR A 16 0.85 -12.20 -6.08
N VAL A 17 -0.26 -11.74 -6.65
CA VAL A 17 -0.54 -10.30 -6.77
C VAL A 17 -1.80 -9.98 -5.99
N PHE A 18 -1.63 -9.09 -5.00
CA PHE A 18 -2.72 -8.44 -4.31
C PHE A 18 -2.99 -7.09 -4.99
N VAL A 19 -4.25 -6.85 -5.33
CA VAL A 19 -4.74 -5.57 -5.82
C VAL A 19 -5.78 -5.07 -4.82
N SER A 20 -5.51 -3.94 -4.18
CA SER A 20 -6.43 -3.31 -3.24
C SER A 20 -7.09 -2.10 -3.88
N TYR A 21 -8.40 -1.96 -3.68
CA TYR A 21 -9.15 -0.74 -3.89
C TYR A 21 -9.75 -0.33 -2.55
N PHE A 22 -9.40 0.87 -2.09
CA PHE A 22 -9.93 1.47 -0.87
C PHE A 22 -10.66 2.74 -1.24
N SER A 23 -11.89 2.88 -0.75
CA SER A 23 -12.70 4.09 -0.91
C SER A 23 -13.26 4.50 0.45
N ARG A 24 -13.31 5.80 0.70
CA ARG A 24 -13.97 6.36 1.88
C ARG A 24 -14.79 7.58 1.46
N ALA A 25 -16.05 7.60 1.88
CA ALA A 25 -16.94 8.75 1.75
C ALA A 25 -17.45 9.11 3.14
N TYR A 26 -17.07 10.30 3.63
CA TYR A 26 -17.32 10.71 5.01
C TYR A 26 -16.80 9.66 6.02
N GLN A 27 -17.66 9.14 6.89
CA GLN A 27 -17.33 8.12 7.89
C GLN A 27 -17.34 6.68 7.34
N ASP A 28 -17.95 6.46 6.17
CA ASP A 28 -18.12 5.12 5.60
C ASP A 28 -16.90 4.75 4.75
N ALA A 29 -16.40 3.53 4.94
CA ALA A 29 -15.23 3.01 4.23
C ALA A 29 -15.51 1.64 3.61
N GLU A 30 -14.94 1.40 2.43
CA GLU A 30 -14.99 0.13 1.74
C GLU A 30 -13.58 -0.28 1.27
N LEU A 31 -13.25 -1.56 1.45
CA LEU A 31 -12.03 -2.18 0.98
C LEU A 31 -12.40 -3.38 0.11
N SER A 32 -11.84 -3.44 -1.09
CA SER A 32 -11.86 -4.61 -1.95
C SER A 32 -10.43 -5.08 -2.18
N LEU A 33 -10.12 -6.29 -1.76
CA LEU A 33 -8.83 -6.94 -1.98
C LEU A 33 -9.03 -8.08 -2.98
N THR A 34 -8.40 -7.95 -4.14
CA THR A 34 -8.35 -9.01 -5.14
C THR A 34 -7.02 -9.74 -5.04
N HIS A 35 -7.11 -11.04 -4.84
CA HIS A 35 -5.98 -11.94 -4.78
C HIS A 35 -5.92 -12.73 -6.09
N ARG A 36 -4.84 -12.56 -6.85
CA ARG A 36 -4.64 -13.25 -8.12
C ARG A 36 -3.54 -14.30 -8.01
N PHE A 37 -3.95 -15.55 -8.13
CA PHE A 37 -3.08 -16.69 -8.39
C PHE A 37 -3.15 -17.05 -9.88
N PRO A 38 -2.02 -17.25 -10.56
CA PRO A 38 -2.01 -17.59 -11.99
C PRO A 38 -2.67 -18.91 -12.37
N SER A 39 -3.00 -19.78 -11.41
CA SER A 39 -3.61 -21.10 -11.65
C SER A 39 -4.84 -21.37 -10.79
N GLN A 40 -5.38 -20.36 -10.10
CA GLN A 40 -6.59 -20.50 -9.28
C GLN A 40 -7.62 -19.41 -9.64
N PRO A 41 -8.90 -19.63 -9.31
CA PRO A 41 -9.91 -18.60 -9.43
C PRO A 41 -9.48 -17.35 -8.65
N VAL A 42 -9.83 -16.18 -9.20
CA VAL A 42 -9.59 -14.89 -8.54
C VAL A 42 -10.42 -14.85 -7.26
N GLU A 43 -9.75 -14.70 -6.12
CA GLU A 43 -10.41 -14.51 -4.84
C GLU A 43 -10.59 -13.01 -4.58
N VAL A 44 -11.81 -12.62 -4.17
CA VAL A 44 -12.14 -11.23 -3.87
C VAL A 44 -12.67 -11.17 -2.45
N PHE A 45 -11.92 -10.48 -1.60
CA PHE A 45 -12.31 -10.16 -0.24
C PHE A 45 -12.85 -8.73 -0.19
N LYS A 46 -14.01 -8.54 0.45
CA LYS A 46 -14.62 -7.23 0.61
C LYS A 46 -14.91 -6.98 2.08
N GLU A 47 -14.50 -5.82 2.55
CA GLU A 47 -14.78 -5.34 3.89
C GLU A 47 -15.39 -3.95 3.83
N SER A 48 -16.26 -3.66 4.79
CA SER A 48 -16.89 -2.37 4.92
C SER A 48 -16.98 -1.95 6.37
N ASN A 49 -16.78 -0.66 6.62
CA ASN A 49 -16.95 -0.06 7.93
C ASN A 49 -17.96 1.09 7.83
N ARG A 50 -19.02 1.04 8.65
CA ARG A 50 -20.11 2.02 8.68
C ARG A 50 -20.37 2.45 10.13
N PRO A 51 -19.48 3.24 10.73
CA PRO A 51 -19.59 3.65 12.12
C PRO A 51 -20.75 4.64 12.30
N ASN A 52 -21.42 4.57 13.46
CA ASN A 52 -22.44 5.54 13.85
C ASN A 52 -21.77 6.81 14.43
N THR A 53 -21.21 7.64 13.56
CA THR A 53 -20.55 8.90 13.93
C THR A 53 -20.83 9.98 12.90
N THR A 54 -20.80 11.23 13.34
CA THR A 54 -20.91 12.42 12.48
C THR A 54 -19.55 12.97 12.05
N VAL A 55 -18.45 12.41 12.56
CA VAL A 55 -17.09 12.80 12.19
C VAL A 55 -16.70 12.09 10.88
N GLY A 56 -16.83 12.79 9.75
CA GLY A 56 -16.53 12.22 8.43
C GLY A 56 -15.39 12.88 7.65
N LEU A 57 -14.96 14.09 8.04
CA LEU A 57 -13.94 14.83 7.30
C LEU A 57 -12.54 14.41 7.72
N LEU A 58 -11.71 14.06 6.73
CA LEU A 58 -10.26 13.94 6.92
C LEU A 58 -9.64 15.30 6.63
N ASN A 59 -9.33 16.05 7.68
CA ASN A 59 -8.67 17.34 7.54
C ASN A 59 -7.16 17.12 7.36
N LEU A 60 -6.60 17.64 6.27
CA LEU A 60 -5.18 17.56 5.95
C LEU A 60 -4.63 18.98 5.83
N ASP A 61 -3.69 19.33 6.69
CA ASP A 61 -2.92 20.57 6.55
C ASP A 61 -1.80 20.36 5.53
N THR A 62 -1.86 21.11 4.44
CA THR A 62 -0.91 21.00 3.32
C THR A 62 0.53 21.31 3.71
N ASN A 63 0.74 22.03 4.81
CA ASN A 63 2.09 22.40 5.28
C ASN A 63 2.76 21.30 6.10
N SER A 64 1.99 20.36 6.66
CA SER A 64 2.47 19.33 7.58
C SER A 64 2.18 17.90 7.14
N VAL A 65 1.29 17.71 6.15
CA VAL A 65 0.93 16.37 5.67
C VAL A 65 2.12 15.64 5.03
N VAL A 66 2.29 14.38 5.42
CA VAL A 66 3.25 13.45 4.86
C VAL A 66 2.54 12.22 4.31
N PHE A 67 3.05 11.66 3.22
CA PHE A 67 2.54 10.44 2.61
C PHE A 67 3.70 9.46 2.41
N TYR A 68 3.77 8.46 3.29
CA TYR A 68 4.80 7.44 3.29
C TYR A 68 4.28 6.15 2.65
N VAL A 69 5.10 5.52 1.80
CA VAL A 69 4.78 4.23 1.16
C VAL A 69 5.92 3.26 1.43
N GLY A 70 5.58 2.02 1.83
CA GLY A 70 6.55 0.97 2.15
C GLY A 70 7.22 1.13 3.52
N GLY A 71 7.36 2.34 4.05
CA GLY A 71 7.89 2.57 5.39
C GLY A 71 8.04 4.05 5.68
N TYR A 72 8.40 4.37 6.92
CA TYR A 72 8.60 5.74 7.40
C TYR A 72 10.04 5.94 7.92
N PRO A 73 10.53 7.20 7.97
CA PRO A 73 11.83 7.56 8.55
C PRO A 73 11.96 7.16 10.03
N ASP A 74 13.19 6.93 10.50
CA ASP A 74 13.44 6.48 11.88
C ASP A 74 13.12 7.56 12.93
N ASP A 75 13.11 8.83 12.53
CA ASP A 75 12.72 9.98 13.34
C ASP A 75 11.21 10.28 13.31
N PHE A 76 10.42 9.49 12.55
CA PHE A 76 8.97 9.59 12.53
C PHE A 76 8.32 8.56 13.46
N THR A 77 7.45 9.02 14.36
CA THR A 77 6.66 8.15 15.23
C THR A 77 5.20 8.11 14.73
N PRO A 78 4.74 7.00 14.12
CA PRO A 78 3.35 6.90 13.68
C PRO A 78 2.39 6.68 14.87
N PRO A 79 1.08 6.90 14.65
CA PRO A 79 0.02 6.43 15.53
C PRO A 79 0.20 4.95 15.88
N VAL A 80 -0.24 4.54 17.08
CA VAL A 80 0.01 3.18 17.59
C VAL A 80 -0.56 2.10 16.68
N GLU A 81 -1.68 2.39 16.02
CA GLU A 81 -2.38 1.52 15.07
C GLU A 81 -1.58 1.28 13.78
N LEU A 82 -0.57 2.11 13.50
CA LEU A 82 0.25 2.06 12.29
C LEU A 82 1.74 1.76 12.57
N ARG A 83 2.09 1.37 13.81
CA ARG A 83 3.46 0.99 14.22
C ARG A 83 3.83 -0.41 13.73
N TYR A 84 3.79 -0.61 12.42
CA TYR A 84 4.26 -1.84 11.77
C TYR A 84 5.71 -1.71 11.30
N PRO A 85 6.46 -2.81 11.20
CA PRO A 85 7.77 -2.81 10.54
C PRO A 85 7.71 -2.29 9.10
N LYS A 86 8.83 -1.78 8.59
CA LYS A 86 8.95 -1.36 7.18
C LYS A 86 8.63 -2.56 6.28
N TYR A 87 7.79 -2.33 5.27
CA TYR A 87 7.34 -3.35 4.34
C TYR A 87 8.50 -3.93 3.54
N CYS A 88 8.53 -5.26 3.44
CA CYS A 88 9.46 -5.98 2.58
C CYS A 88 8.67 -6.62 1.43
N GLY A 89 8.93 -6.17 0.21
CA GLY A 89 8.27 -6.63 -1.00
C GLY A 89 8.10 -5.52 -2.03
N ALA A 90 7.40 -5.83 -3.12
CA ALA A 90 7.13 -4.84 -4.17
C ALA A 90 5.77 -4.17 -3.98
N ILE A 91 5.75 -2.83 -4.07
CA ILE A 91 4.52 -2.02 -4.10
C ILE A 91 4.43 -1.35 -5.47
N LYS A 92 3.24 -1.36 -6.06
CA LYS A 92 2.91 -0.54 -7.22
C LYS A 92 1.73 0.34 -6.87
N LEU A 93 1.91 1.65 -6.93
CA LEU A 93 0.84 2.63 -6.79
C LEU A 93 0.20 2.88 -8.17
N SER A 94 -1.13 3.06 -8.18
CA SER A 94 -1.90 3.30 -9.41
C SER A 94 -2.55 4.68 -9.38
N THR A 95 -3.59 4.83 -8.57
CA THR A 95 -4.38 6.06 -8.50
C THR A 95 -4.73 6.42 -7.06
N ILE A 96 -4.88 7.71 -6.82
CA ILE A 96 -5.46 8.29 -5.60
C ILE A 96 -6.48 9.32 -6.08
N ASN A 97 -7.75 9.20 -5.67
CA ASN A 97 -8.84 10.06 -6.14
C ASN A 97 -8.86 10.22 -7.67
N ASP A 98 -8.76 9.10 -8.39
CA ASP A 98 -8.75 9.02 -9.86
C ASP A 98 -7.59 9.72 -10.58
N GLN A 99 -6.62 10.27 -9.84
CA GLN A 99 -5.39 10.82 -10.38
C GLN A 99 -4.26 9.79 -10.34
N PHE A 100 -3.45 9.72 -11.40
CA PHE A 100 -2.30 8.82 -11.47
C PHE A 100 -1.17 9.30 -10.58
N PHE A 101 -0.65 8.40 -9.73
CA PHE A 101 0.52 8.65 -8.90
C PHE A 101 1.59 7.59 -9.16
N SER A 102 2.82 8.03 -9.36
CA SER A 102 3.99 7.18 -9.49
C SER A 102 4.82 7.22 -8.22
N LEU A 103 5.27 6.06 -7.73
CA LEU A 103 6.22 5.99 -6.62
C LEU A 103 7.58 6.62 -6.96
N TYR A 104 7.86 6.87 -8.24
CA TYR A 104 9.07 7.56 -8.70
C TYR A 104 8.94 9.09 -8.64
N ASN A 105 7.75 9.64 -8.37
CA ASN A 105 7.54 11.07 -8.13
C ASN A 105 7.53 11.38 -6.62
N PHE A 106 8.64 11.10 -5.95
CA PHE A 106 8.79 11.26 -4.49
C PHE A 106 9.50 12.56 -4.13
N LYS A 107 9.24 13.08 -2.92
CA LYS A 107 10.05 14.17 -2.32
C LYS A 107 11.34 13.63 -1.71
N ASN A 108 11.26 12.50 -1.00
CA ASN A 108 12.39 11.83 -0.35
C ASN A 108 12.28 10.32 -0.55
N ALA A 109 13.42 9.65 -0.67
CA ALA A 109 13.50 8.20 -0.70
C ALA A 109 14.70 7.71 0.11
N ILE A 110 14.52 6.65 0.88
CA ILE A 110 15.51 6.08 1.79
C ILE A 110 15.81 4.66 1.31
N ASN A 111 17.08 4.26 1.29
CA ASN A 111 17.53 2.92 0.87
C ASN A 111 17.11 2.53 -0.56
N VAL A 112 17.08 3.51 -1.47
CA VAL A 112 16.91 3.24 -2.91
C VAL A 112 18.27 3.10 -3.56
N ASP A 113 18.49 1.97 -4.23
CA ASP A 113 19.66 1.80 -5.08
C ASP A 113 19.57 2.77 -6.26
N ARG A 114 20.52 3.71 -6.35
CA ARG A 114 20.58 4.70 -7.43
C ARG A 114 21.43 4.21 -8.61
N GLN A 115 21.77 2.92 -8.69
CA GLN A 115 22.51 2.41 -9.84
C GLN A 115 21.66 2.37 -11.12
N SER A 116 22.05 3.29 -12.00
CA SER A 116 21.93 3.32 -13.47
C SER A 116 20.54 3.51 -14.11
N TYR A 117 20.12 4.76 -14.19
CA TYR A 117 19.63 5.32 -15.47
C TYR A 117 20.66 6.34 -15.97
N ILE A 118 21.70 5.85 -16.66
CA ILE A 118 22.42 6.69 -17.63
C ILE A 118 21.51 6.75 -18.85
N LYS A 119 21.12 7.95 -19.26
CA LYS A 119 20.38 8.21 -20.50
C LYS A 119 21.17 7.77 -21.72
#